data_AF-A0A1Q5TNA3-F1
#
_entry.id   AF-A0A1Q5TNA3-F1
#
_cell.length_a   1.000
_cell.length_b   1.000
_cell.length_c   1.000
_cell.angle_alpha   90.00
_cell.angle_beta   90.00
_cell.angle_gamma   90.00
#
_symmetry.space_group_name_H-M   'P 1'
#
loop_
_entity.id
_entity.type
_entity.pdbx_description
1 polymer ?
#
loop_
_entity_poly.entity_id
_entity_poly.type
_entity_poly.pdbx_seq_one_letter_code
_entity_poly.pdbx_strand_id
1 'polypeptide(L)'
;MDESGCRDIFKQVVSTTHHLHTKSLVVHRDIKDKIAVLDEEWGINLIYLVVRRISRTAEYAAPEILQGELYRGKEQDIWALGILLYDCVWKNPFYTVDEILDHPCRIP
;
A
#
# COMPACT_ATOMS: atom_id res chain seq x y z
N MET A 1 -3.06 7.69 -14.25
CA MET A 1 -3.78 8.61 -13.36
C MET A 1 -2.91 9.86 -13.23
N ASP A 2 -3.48 11.04 -13.11
CA ASP A 2 -2.71 12.26 -12.87
C ASP A 2 -2.39 12.39 -11.36
N GLU A 3 -1.42 13.23 -11.02
CA GLU A 3 -0.97 13.40 -9.62
C GLU A 3 -2.13 13.82 -8.71
N SER A 4 -3.06 14.64 -9.20
CA SER A 4 -4.24 15.06 -8.43
C SER A 4 -5.13 13.87 -8.06
N GLY A 5 -5.47 13.02 -9.03
CA GLY A 5 -6.23 11.80 -8.77
C GLY A 5 -5.50 10.85 -7.82
N CYS A 6 -4.19 10.66 -8.00
CA CYS A 6 -3.39 9.83 -7.11
C CYS A 6 -3.39 10.36 -5.67
N ARG A 7 -3.28 11.68 -5.50
CA ARG A 7 -3.24 12.34 -4.20
C ARG A 7 -4.54 12.14 -3.43
N ASP A 8 -5.68 12.34 -4.08
CA ASP A 8 -6.99 12.22 -3.43
C ASP A 8 -7.29 10.79 -3.02
N ILE A 9 -6.83 9.82 -3.82
CA ILE A 9 -6.93 8.41 -3.50
C ILE A 9 -6.00 8.03 -2.35
N PHE A 10 -4.73 8.42 -2.45
CA PHE A 10 -3.73 8.11 -1.44
C PHE A 10 -4.09 8.70 -0.07
N LYS A 11 -4.61 9.93 -0.02
CA LYS A 11 -5.12 10.55 1.22
C LYS A 11 -6.18 9.69 1.90
N GLN A 12 -7.13 9.15 1.14
CA GLN A 12 -8.22 8.31 1.69
C GLN A 12 -7.70 6.97 2.21
N VAL A 13 -6.77 6.34 1.49
CA VAL A 13 -6.14 5.09 1.93
C VAL A 13 -5.33 5.33 3.21
N VAL A 14 -4.49 6.37 3.25
CA VAL A 14 -3.71 6.73 4.44
C VAL A 14 -4.61 7.05 5.63
N SER A 15 -5.70 7.79 5.41
CA SER A 15 -6.67 8.11 6.46
C SER A 15 -7.32 6.83 7.04
N THR A 16 -7.69 5.90 6.17
CA THR A 16 -8.25 4.59 6.57
C THR A 16 -7.22 3.77 7.36
N THR A 17 -5.99 3.64 6.86
CA THR A 17 -4.91 2.92 7.56
C THR A 17 -4.61 3.55 8.93
N HIS A 18 -4.59 4.89 9.01
CA HIS A 18 -4.40 5.61 10.27
C HIS A 18 -5.53 5.32 11.26
N HIS A 19 -6.79 5.31 10.80
CA HIS A 19 -7.93 4.95 11.63
C HIS A 19 -7.79 3.51 12.17
N LEU A 20 -7.49 2.55 11.29
CA LEU A 20 -7.28 1.15 11.69
C LEU A 20 -6.19 1.04 12.77
N HIS A 21 -5.06 1.72 12.57
CA HIS A 21 -3.90 1.63 13.48
C HIS A 21 -4.10 2.29 14.84
N THR A 22 -4.92 3.35 14.91
CA THR A 22 -5.02 4.22 16.08
C THR A 22 -6.35 4.15 16.82
N LYS A 23 -7.45 3.84 16.12
CA LYS A 23 -8.79 3.73 16.69
C LYS A 23 -9.22 2.28 16.83
N SER A 24 -9.08 1.51 15.76
CA SER A 24 -9.48 0.10 15.74
C SER A 24 -8.41 -0.82 16.37
N LEU A 25 -7.17 -0.34 16.50
CA LEU A 25 -6.01 -1.13 16.94
C LEU A 25 -5.76 -2.39 16.08
N VAL A 26 -6.07 -2.29 14.79
CA VAL A 26 -5.92 -3.35 13.78
C VAL A 26 -4.80 -2.99 12.81
N VAL A 27 -4.08 -4.00 12.34
CA VAL A 27 -3.12 -3.89 11.23
C VAL A 27 -3.77 -4.50 9.99
N HIS A 28 -3.70 -3.80 8.85
CA HIS A 28 -4.36 -4.23 7.62
C HIS A 28 -3.68 -5.45 6.97
N ARG A 29 -2.35 -5.46 6.89
CA ARG A 29 -1.48 -6.53 6.37
C ARG A 29 -1.59 -6.88 4.89
N ASP A 30 -2.66 -6.45 4.20
CA ASP A 30 -2.88 -6.74 2.78
C ASP A 30 -3.22 -5.49 1.96
N ILE A 31 -2.52 -4.38 2.24
CA ILE A 31 -2.65 -3.14 1.44
C ILE A 31 -2.06 -3.42 0.03
N LYS A 32 -2.92 -3.47 -1.00
CA LYS A 32 -2.57 -3.70 -2.41
C LYS A 32 -3.62 -3.13 -3.36
N ASP A 33 -3.40 -3.23 -4.67
CA ASP A 33 -4.24 -2.83 -5.82
C ASP A 33 -5.71 -3.37 -5.85
N LYS A 34 -6.18 -3.98 -4.76
CA LYS A 34 -7.60 -4.30 -4.51
C LYS A 34 -8.07 -3.60 -3.24
N ILE A 35 -8.17 -2.27 -3.27
CA ILE A 35 -8.72 -1.53 -2.13
C ILE A 35 -10.23 -1.38 -2.34
N ALA A 36 -11.01 -1.95 -1.42
CA ALA A 36 -12.43 -1.68 -1.25
C ALA A 36 -12.73 -1.64 0.25
N VAL A 37 -13.34 -0.55 0.74
CA VAL A 37 -14.18 -0.57 1.94
C VAL A 37 -15.32 0.43 1.79
N LEU A 38 -16.56 -0.07 1.92
CA LEU A 38 -17.77 0.70 2.22
C LEU A 38 -18.05 0.53 3.72
N ASP A 39 -18.28 1.61 4.45
CA ASP A 39 -19.31 1.62 5.50
C ASP A 39 -19.90 3.04 5.58
N GLU A 40 -21.21 3.13 5.39
CA GLU A 40 -21.98 4.37 5.23
C GLU A 40 -22.10 5.17 6.54
N GLU A 41 -21.66 4.62 7.67
CA GLU A 41 -21.79 5.26 8.99
C GLU A 41 -20.68 6.28 9.32
N TRP A 42 -19.52 6.21 8.64
CA TRP A 42 -18.31 6.97 9.03
C TRP A 42 -17.75 7.93 7.96
N GLY A 43 -18.48 8.14 6.85
CA GLY A 43 -18.10 9.13 5.83
C GLY A 43 -16.88 8.74 4.97
N ILE A 44 -16.54 7.45 4.89
CA ILE A 44 -15.50 6.94 3.99
C ILE A 44 -16.17 6.56 2.67
N ASN A 45 -16.10 7.46 1.68
CA ASN A 45 -16.57 7.18 0.33
C ASN A 45 -15.55 6.29 -0.39
N LEU A 46 -16.05 5.17 -0.91
CA LEU A 46 -15.31 4.11 -1.59
C LEU A 46 -14.43 4.63 -2.75
N ILE A 47 -13.18 4.16 -2.85
CA ILE A 47 -12.42 4.23 -4.11
C ILE A 47 -12.23 2.83 -4.65
N TYR A 48 -12.91 2.56 -5.75
CA TYR A 48 -12.70 1.39 -6.60
C TYR A 48 -11.47 1.67 -7.48
N LEU A 49 -10.26 1.37 -7.00
CA LEU A 49 -9.07 1.42 -7.84
C LEU A 49 -8.88 0.05 -8.52
N VAL A 50 -9.53 -0.19 -9.66
CA VAL A 50 -9.11 -1.30 -10.54
C VAL A 50 -7.84 -0.85 -11.26
N VAL A 51 -6.70 -0.98 -10.58
CA VAL A 51 -5.44 -1.08 -11.30
C VAL A 51 -5.47 -2.44 -11.97
N ARG A 52 -5.58 -2.46 -13.31
CA ARG A 52 -5.72 -3.70 -14.11
C ARG A 52 -4.51 -4.64 -14.05
N ARG A 53 -3.48 -4.31 -13.27
CA ARG A 53 -2.34 -5.18 -13.00
C ARG A 53 -2.62 -5.91 -11.70
N ILE A 54 -2.72 -7.23 -11.77
CA ILE A 54 -2.64 -8.09 -10.59
C ILE A 54 -1.17 -8.02 -10.15
N SER A 55 -0.83 -7.15 -9.21
CA SER A 55 0.50 -7.17 -8.59
C SER A 55 0.59 -8.42 -7.72
N ARG A 56 1.73 -9.12 -7.75
CA ARG A 56 1.91 -10.32 -6.91
C ARG A 56 2.08 -9.87 -5.46
N THR A 57 1.47 -10.57 -4.50
CA THR A 57 1.53 -10.25 -3.06
C THR A 57 2.94 -9.99 -2.51
N ALA A 58 3.96 -10.63 -3.09
CA ALA A 58 5.35 -10.45 -2.69
C ALA A 58 5.91 -9.05 -3.00
N GLU A 59 5.37 -8.34 -3.99
CA GLU A 59 5.85 -7.01 -4.41
C GLU A 59 5.51 -5.90 -3.39
N TYR A 60 4.52 -6.15 -2.54
CA TYR A 60 4.06 -5.24 -1.48
C TYR A 60 4.59 -5.64 -0.10
N ALA A 61 5.33 -6.74 0.02
CA ALA A 61 5.92 -7.18 1.27
C ALA A 61 7.19 -6.36 1.58
N ALA A 62 7.33 -5.94 2.84
CA ALA A 62 8.50 -5.25 3.32
C ALA A 62 9.71 -6.19 3.37
N PRO A 63 10.94 -5.66 3.23
CA PRO A 63 12.17 -6.46 3.21
C PRO A 63 12.28 -7.43 4.40
N GLU A 64 11.94 -6.97 5.60
CA GLU A 64 12.01 -7.77 6.82
C GLU A 64 11.06 -8.98 6.78
N ILE A 65 9.90 -8.86 6.13
CA ILE A 65 8.98 -9.99 5.94
C ILE A 65 9.56 -11.00 4.96
N LEU A 66 10.16 -10.50 3.87
CA LEU A 66 10.79 -11.34 2.85
C LEU A 66 12.02 -12.10 3.40
N GLN A 67 12.69 -11.50 4.40
CA GLN A 67 13.79 -12.11 5.15
C GLN A 67 13.32 -13.05 6.28
N GLY A 68 12.01 -13.12 6.55
CA GLY A 68 11.44 -13.97 7.60
C GLY A 68 11.64 -13.40 9.02
N GLU A 69 11.90 -12.11 9.15
CA GLU A 69 12.07 -11.45 10.44
C GLU A 69 10.74 -11.23 11.16
N LEU A 70 10.83 -11.02 12.48
CA LEU A 70 9.68 -10.65 13.29
C LEU A 70 9.31 -9.19 13.04
N TYR A 71 8.04 -8.94 12.77
CA TYR A 71 7.51 -7.61 12.49
C TYR A 71 6.24 -7.34 13.31
N ARG A 72 5.99 -6.08 13.68
CA ARG A 72 4.79 -5.71 14.46
C ARG A 72 3.56 -5.52 13.58
N GLY A 73 3.78 -5.27 12.29
CA GLY A 73 2.74 -5.20 11.26
C GLY A 73 2.43 -3.80 10.79
N LYS A 74 2.56 -2.78 11.64
CA LYS A 74 2.27 -1.40 11.23
C LYS A 74 3.29 -0.91 10.21
N GLU A 75 4.54 -1.29 10.38
CA GLU A 75 5.67 -0.97 9.51
C GLU A 75 5.45 -1.54 8.10
N GLN A 76 4.95 -2.77 8.01
CA GLN A 76 4.53 -3.42 6.77
C GLN A 76 3.42 -2.63 6.05
N ASP A 77 2.41 -2.14 6.77
CA ASP A 77 1.35 -1.34 6.17
C ASP A 77 1.91 -0.01 5.61
N ILE A 78 2.89 0.61 6.30
CA ILE A 78 3.56 1.83 5.80
C ILE A 78 4.39 1.53 4.55
N TRP A 79 5.12 0.42 4.52
CA TRP A 79 5.85 -0.01 3.33
C TRP A 79 4.92 -0.20 2.13
N ALA A 80 3.84 -0.95 2.32
CA ALA A 80 2.85 -1.21 1.28
C ALA A 80 2.17 0.07 0.77
N LEU A 81 1.94 1.07 1.63
CA LEU A 81 1.48 2.40 1.21
C LEU A 81 2.53 3.10 0.30
N GLY A 82 3.81 2.95 0.59
CA GLY A 82 4.90 3.48 -0.26
C GLY A 82 4.89 2.87 -1.67
N ILE A 83 4.77 1.54 -1.75
CA ILE A 83 4.64 0.82 -3.03
C ILE A 83 3.40 1.29 -3.79
N LEU A 84 2.25 1.39 -3.11
CA LEU A 84 0.99 1.87 -3.70
C LEU A 84 1.12 3.29 -4.26
N LEU A 85 1.75 4.20 -3.52
CA LEU A 85 1.97 5.59 -3.97
C LEU A 85 2.83 5.62 -5.23
N TYR A 86 3.92 4.84 -5.24
CA TYR A 86 4.80 4.73 -6.39
C TYR A 86 4.07 4.17 -7.61
N ASP A 87 3.28 3.10 -7.43
CA ASP A 87 2.47 2.49 -8.49
C ASP A 87 1.38 3.43 -9.03
N CYS A 88 0.85 4.33 -8.19
CA CYS A 88 -0.13 5.31 -8.63
C CYS A 88 0.46 6.34 -9.61
N VAL A 89 1.69 6.78 -9.37
CA VAL A 89 2.36 7.84 -10.15
C VAL A 89 3.14 7.26 -11.34
N TRP A 90 3.78 6.10 -11.15
CA TRP A 90 4.69 5.47 -12.12
C TRP A 90 4.36 3.98 -12.34
N LYS A 91 5.37 3.12 -12.24
CA LYS A 91 5.31 1.65 -12.32
C LYS A 91 6.13 1.09 -11.17
N ASN A 92 5.75 -0.06 -10.62
CA ASN A 92 6.36 -0.70 -9.47
C ASN A 92 7.87 -0.41 -9.31
N PRO A 93 8.31 0.13 -8.14
CA PRO A 93 9.72 0.46 -7.92
C PRO A 93 10.63 -0.76 -7.99
N PHE A 94 10.10 -1.96 -7.71
CA PHE A 94 10.82 -3.22 -7.68
C PHE A 94 10.10 -4.29 -8.51
N TYR A 95 10.83 -5.01 -9.34
CA TYR A 95 10.30 -6.07 -10.19
C TYR A 95 10.62 -7.48 -9.66
N THR A 96 11.52 -7.59 -8.69
CA THR A 96 11.93 -8.86 -8.06
C THR A 96 12.08 -8.71 -6.56
N VAL A 97 12.09 -9.84 -5.84
CA VAL A 97 12.39 -9.86 -4.39
C VAL A 97 13.80 -9.38 -4.12
N ASP A 98 14.78 -9.80 -4.94
CA ASP A 98 16.18 -9.35 -4.79
C ASP A 98 16.30 -7.83 -4.88
N GLU A 99 15.49 -7.19 -5.73
CA GLU A 99 15.46 -5.73 -5.81
C GLU A 99 14.88 -5.06 -4.57
N ILE A 100 13.90 -5.68 -3.92
CA ILE A 100 13.35 -5.18 -2.66
C ILE A 100 14.40 -5.26 -1.54
N LEU A 101 15.23 -6.31 -1.55
CA LEU A 101 16.21 -6.57 -0.50
C LEU A 101 17.50 -5.76 -0.67
N ASP A 102 18.02 -5.68 -1.90
CA ASP A 102 19.41 -5.28 -2.12
C ASP A 102 19.59 -4.05 -3.02
N HIS A 103 18.50 -3.50 -3.59
CA HIS A 103 18.57 -2.37 -4.49
C HIS A 103 17.91 -1.10 -3.94
N PRO A 104 18.50 0.10 -4.22
CA PRO A 104 17.83 1.35 -3.93
C PRO A 104 16.55 1.45 -4.76
N CYS A 105 15.54 2.13 -4.20
CA CYS A 105 14.32 2.47 -4.92
C CYS A 105 14.67 3.19 -6.23
N ARG A 106 14.10 2.74 -7.36
CA ARG A 106 14.24 3.45 -8.62
C ARG A 106 13.56 4.80 -8.50
N ILE A 107 14.18 5.84 -9.01
CA ILE A 107 13.58 7.18 -9.13
C ILE A 107 13.64 7.51 -10.62
N PRO A 108 12.52 7.90 -11.26
CA PRO A 108 12.49 8.22 -12.68
C PRO A 108 13.22 9.53 -13.02
#